data_AF-A0A2V8EL92-F1
#
_entry.id   AF-A0A2V8EL92-F1
#
_cell.length_a   1.000
_cell.length_b   1.000
_cell.length_c   1.000
_cell.angle_alpha   90.00
_cell.angle_beta   90.00
_cell.angle_gamma   90.00
#
_symmetry.space_group_name_H-M   'P 1'
#
loop_
_entity.id
_entity.type
_entity.pdbx_description
1 polymer ?
#
loop_
_entity_poly.entity_id
_entity_poly.type
_entity_poly.pdbx_seq_one_letter_code
_entity_poly.pdbx_strand_id
1 'polypeptide(L)'
;MSSTEAEARQAQVPVQLLMMIPYISFFALLNDPNSSLAVWMTLIPFWSPIAAPVRYGATRIPPVELAASIAMLVAAVLLVTWMAARIYRVGILMTGKRPSFKEIVRWVRAG
;
A
#
# COMPACT_ATOMS: atom_id res chain seq x y z
N MET A 1 -24.96 -14.18 -5.62
CA MET A 1 -24.38 -12.89 -5.17
C MET A 1 -23.18 -13.03 -4.22
N SER A 2 -22.82 -14.23 -3.75
CA SER A 2 -21.70 -14.42 -2.80
C SER A 2 -20.29 -14.55 -3.43
N SER A 3 -20.17 -14.86 -4.73
CA SER A 3 -18.87 -15.13 -5.35
C SER A 3 -18.00 -13.88 -5.57
N THR A 4 -18.60 -12.74 -5.94
CA THR A 4 -17.87 -11.50 -6.24
C THR A 4 -17.26 -10.87 -4.99
N GLU A 5 -17.95 -10.91 -3.85
CA GLU A 5 -17.42 -10.42 -2.57
C GLU A 5 -16.24 -11.29 -2.09
N ALA A 6 -16.34 -12.60 -2.26
CA ALA A 6 -15.26 -13.53 -1.93
C ALA A 6 -14.02 -13.32 -2.82
N GLU A 7 -14.22 -13.08 -4.12
CA GLU A 7 -13.14 -12.74 -5.06
C GLU A 7 -12.47 -11.41 -4.74
N ALA A 8 -13.25 -10.39 -4.38
CA ALA A 8 -12.73 -9.10 -3.93
C ALA A 8 -11.87 -9.26 -2.65
N ARG A 9 -12.32 -10.08 -1.69
CA ARG A 9 -11.51 -10.42 -0.51
C ARG A 9 -10.23 -11.17 -0.86
N GLN A 10 -10.27 -12.13 -1.79
CA GLN A 10 -9.07 -12.85 -2.22
C GLN A 10 -8.05 -11.90 -2.89
N ALA A 11 -8.52 -10.91 -3.64
CA ALA A 11 -7.66 -9.90 -4.25
C ALA A 11 -6.98 -8.98 -3.21
N GLN A 12 -7.51 -8.88 -1.99
CA GLN A 12 -6.91 -8.11 -0.89
C GLN A 12 -5.77 -8.86 -0.17
N VAL A 13 -5.70 -10.19 -0.29
CA VAL A 13 -4.72 -11.02 0.43
C VAL A 13 -3.27 -10.56 0.22
N PRO A 14 -2.78 -10.25 -1.00
CA PRO A 14 -1.41 -9.80 -1.19
C PRO A 14 -1.10 -8.48 -0.47
N VAL A 15 -2.05 -7.55 -0.44
CA VAL A 15 -1.92 -6.27 0.27
C VAL A 15 -1.90 -6.50 1.77
N GLN A 16 -2.76 -7.40 2.26
CA GLN A 16 -2.80 -7.79 3.66
C GLN A 16 -1.45 -8.37 4.11
N LEU A 17 -0.84 -9.24 3.31
CA LEU A 17 0.48 -9.84 3.61
C LEU A 17 1.57 -8.78 3.69
N LEU A 18 1.58 -7.80 2.79
CA LEU A 18 2.50 -6.65 2.87
C LEU A 18 2.31 -5.88 4.18
N MET A 19 1.07 -5.65 4.59
CA MET A 19 0.75 -4.95 5.85
C MET A 19 1.14 -5.75 7.10
N MET A 20 1.37 -7.07 7.02
CA MET A 20 1.81 -7.87 8.17
C MET A 20 3.25 -7.60 8.60
N ILE A 21 4.11 -7.13 7.69
CA ILE A 21 5.55 -6.89 7.95
C ILE A 21 5.78 -5.99 9.17
N PRO A 22 5.17 -4.79 9.29
CA PRO A 22 5.34 -3.94 10.47
C PRO A 22 4.82 -4.54 11.78
N TYR A 23 3.84 -5.45 11.75
CA TYR A 23 3.41 -6.17 12.95
C TYR A 23 4.48 -7.17 13.42
N ILE A 24 5.12 -7.89 12.50
CA ILE A 24 6.17 -8.85 12.83
C ILE A 24 7.43 -8.12 13.31
N SER A 25 7.71 -6.95 12.74
CA SER A 25 8.84 -6.10 13.14
C SER A 25 8.57 -5.22 14.36
N PHE A 26 7.44 -5.38 15.06
CA PHE A 26 7.02 -4.51 16.15
C PHE A 26 8.09 -4.33 17.24
N PHE A 27 8.68 -5.43 17.72
CA PHE A 27 9.76 -5.36 18.71
C PHE A 27 11.02 -4.69 18.15
N ALA A 28 11.35 -4.86 16.87
CA ALA A 28 12.49 -4.18 16.25
C ALA A 28 12.27 -2.67 16.19
N LEU A 29 11.04 -2.23 15.87
CA LEU A 29 10.67 -0.81 15.87
C LEU A 29 10.75 -0.17 17.26
N LEU A 30 10.46 -0.91 18.33
CA LEU A 30 10.56 -0.40 19.70
C LEU A 30 11.99 -0.39 20.24
N ASN A 31 12.78 -1.40 19.91
CA ASN A 31 14.15 -1.53 20.41
C ASN A 31 15.09 -0.50 19.76
N ASP A 32 15.00 -0.30 18.45
CA ASP A 32 15.76 0.72 17.74
C ASP A 32 14.86 1.52 16.78
N PRO A 33 14.11 2.50 17.32
CA PRO A 33 13.18 3.30 16.54
C PRO A 33 13.86 4.28 15.59
N ASN A 34 15.18 4.48 15.68
CA ASN A 34 15.94 5.36 14.79
C ASN A 34 16.74 4.57 13.73
N SER A 35 16.65 3.23 13.75
CA SER A 35 17.27 2.39 12.74
C SER A 35 16.80 2.73 11.32
N SER A 36 17.66 2.49 10.34
CA SER A 36 17.33 2.67 8.93
C SER A 36 16.09 1.87 8.53
N LEU A 37 15.95 0.63 9.03
CA LEU A 37 14.77 -0.21 8.82
C LEU A 37 13.49 0.51 9.30
N ALA A 38 13.50 1.05 10.51
CA ALA A 38 12.36 1.73 11.09
C ALA A 38 11.95 2.99 10.28
N VAL A 39 12.94 3.74 9.77
CA VAL A 39 12.74 4.88 8.86
C VAL A 39 12.10 4.45 7.53
N TRP A 40 12.62 3.40 6.89
CA TRP A 40 12.05 2.90 5.63
C TRP A 40 10.60 2.42 5.80
N MET A 41 10.30 1.75 6.91
CA MET A 41 8.96 1.25 7.20
C MET A 41 7.93 2.35 7.42
N THR A 42 8.35 3.53 7.86
CA THR A 42 7.47 4.71 7.96
C THR A 42 7.33 5.50 6.67
N LEU A 43 8.31 5.43 5.77
CA LEU A 43 8.23 6.15 4.49
C LEU A 43 7.38 5.40 3.46
N ILE A 44 7.37 4.07 3.53
CA ILE A 44 6.64 3.24 2.57
C ILE A 44 5.14 3.25 2.89
N PRO A 45 4.26 3.68 1.97
CA PRO A 45 2.83 3.88 2.21
C PRO A 45 2.06 2.67 2.74
N PHE A 46 2.45 1.45 2.36
CA PHE A 46 1.79 0.23 2.83
C PHE A 46 2.11 -0.09 4.29
N TRP A 47 3.27 0.32 4.78
CA TRP A 47 3.76 0.01 6.14
C TRP A 47 3.58 1.19 7.10
N SER A 48 3.62 2.41 6.56
CA SER A 48 3.46 3.67 7.29
C SER A 48 2.29 3.70 8.29
N PRO A 49 1.05 3.28 7.94
CA PRO A 49 -0.10 3.39 8.84
C PRO A 49 0.07 2.63 10.16
N ILE A 50 0.94 1.62 10.17
CA ILE A 50 1.21 0.78 11.35
C ILE A 50 2.55 1.18 11.97
N ALA A 51 3.59 1.36 11.16
CA ALA A 51 4.94 1.66 11.64
C ALA A 51 5.08 3.07 12.25
N ALA A 52 4.41 4.07 11.67
CA ALA A 52 4.58 5.48 12.08
C ALA A 52 4.00 5.76 13.48
N PRO A 53 2.78 5.33 13.83
CA PRO A 53 2.27 5.50 15.20
C PRO A 53 3.13 4.78 16.25
N VAL A 54 3.64 3.57 15.93
CA VAL A 54 4.51 2.80 16.83
C VAL A 54 5.82 3.54 17.09
N ARG A 55 6.48 4.04 16.04
CA ARG A 55 7.71 4.84 16.20
C ARG A 55 7.43 6.18 16.88
N TYR A 56 6.32 6.84 16.58
CA TYR A 56 5.96 8.12 17.19
C TYR A 56 5.74 7.99 18.71
N GLY A 57 5.21 6.85 19.16
CA GLY A 57 5.09 6.54 20.59
C GLY A 57 6.43 6.19 21.26
N ALA A 58 7.40 5.67 20.51
CA ALA A 58 8.70 5.23 21.04
C ALA A 58 9.80 6.31 20.98
N THR A 59 9.75 7.22 20.02
CA THR A 59 10.77 8.27 19.81
C THR A 59 10.16 9.56 19.26
N ARG A 60 10.92 10.66 19.33
CA ARG A 60 10.58 11.88 18.60
C ARG A 60 11.04 11.75 17.16
N ILE A 61 10.08 11.56 16.25
CA ILE A 61 10.33 11.56 14.81
C ILE A 61 10.57 13.00 14.32
N PRO A 62 11.61 13.26 13.50
CA PRO A 62 11.81 14.56 12.87
C PRO A 62 10.57 15.01 12.07
N PRO A 63 10.13 16.27 12.17
CA PRO A 63 8.95 16.76 11.45
C PRO A 63 9.03 16.58 9.94
N VAL A 64 10.24 16.65 9.36
CA VAL A 64 10.49 16.46 7.92
C VAL A 64 10.22 15.00 7.50
N GLU A 65 10.60 14.03 8.32
CA GLU A 65 10.36 12.61 8.05
C GLU A 65 8.87 12.27 8.12
N LEU A 66 8.17 12.85 9.11
CA LEU A 66 6.72 12.71 9.23
C LEU A 66 6.00 13.35 8.04
N ALA A 67 6.40 14.56 7.63
CA ALA A 67 5.85 15.23 6.46
C ALA A 67 6.11 14.45 5.17
N ALA A 68 7.32 13.88 5.02
CA ALA A 68 7.65 13.01 3.89
C ALA A 68 6.79 11.73 3.86
N SER A 69 6.57 11.10 5.02
CA SER A 69 5.68 9.94 5.13
C SER A 69 4.25 10.27 4.70
N ILE A 70 3.70 11.39 5.16
CA ILE A 70 2.36 11.85 4.78
C ILE A 70 2.30 12.17 3.28
N ALA A 71 3.31 12.87 2.74
CA ALA A 71 3.39 13.17 1.32
C ALA A 71 3.44 11.89 0.47
N MET A 72 4.21 10.88 0.90
CA MET A 72 4.27 9.57 0.23
C MET A 72 2.95 8.82 0.31
N LEU A 73 2.24 8.88 1.44
CA LEU A 73 0.90 8.31 1.57
C LEU A 73 -0.07 8.97 0.58
N VAL A 74 -0.13 10.30 0.54
CA VAL A 74 -0.98 11.04 -0.39
C VAL A 74 -0.62 10.70 -1.84
N ALA A 75 0.65 10.70 -2.19
CA ALA A 75 1.14 10.35 -3.52
C ALA A 75 0.72 8.92 -3.91
N ALA A 76 0.80 7.96 -2.99
CA ALA A 76 0.38 6.58 -3.23
C ALA A 76 -1.13 6.45 -3.41
N VAL A 77 -1.95 7.16 -2.62
CA VAL A 77 -3.40 7.20 -2.84
C VAL A 77 -3.69 7.73 -4.24
N LEU A 78 -3.10 8.88 -4.61
CA LEU A 78 -3.29 9.45 -5.94
C LEU A 78 -2.84 8.51 -7.06
N LEU A 79 -1.70 7.85 -6.91
CA LEU A 79 -1.18 6.87 -7.86
C LEU A 79 -2.14 5.69 -8.03
N VAL A 80 -2.59 5.08 -6.92
CA VAL A 80 -3.48 3.93 -6.94
C VAL A 80 -4.85 4.31 -7.51
N THR A 81 -5.41 5.45 -7.12
CA THR A 81 -6.68 5.96 -7.67
C THR A 81 -6.56 6.24 -9.16
N TRP A 82 -5.46 6.85 -9.62
CA TRP A 82 -5.21 7.09 -11.03
C TRP A 82 -5.08 5.78 -11.83
N MET A 83 -4.33 4.80 -11.30
CA MET A 83 -4.22 3.47 -11.92
C MET A 83 -5.58 2.78 -11.99
N ALA A 84 -6.37 2.81 -10.91
CA ALA A 84 -7.71 2.22 -10.86
C ALA A 84 -8.65 2.87 -11.88
N ALA A 85 -8.61 4.21 -12.00
CA ALA A 85 -9.40 4.94 -13.00
C ALA A 85 -9.01 4.57 -14.44
N ARG A 86 -7.71 4.43 -14.73
CA ARG A 86 -7.22 4.01 -16.06
C ARG A 86 -7.63 2.57 -16.38
N ILE A 87 -7.50 1.65 -15.42
CA ILE A 87 -7.95 0.26 -15.57
C ILE A 87 -9.46 0.22 -15.80
N TYR A 88 -10.25 1.00 -15.07
CA TYR A 88 -11.71 1.05 -15.25
C TYR A 88 -12.12 1.54 -16.63
N ARG A 89 -11.47 2.60 -17.15
CA ARG A 89 -11.74 3.13 -18.50
C ARG A 89 -11.50 2.09 -19.59
N VAL A 90 -10.46 1.27 -19.47
CA VAL A 90 -10.14 0.22 -20.47
C VAL A 90 -10.96 -1.04 -20.23
N GLY A 91 -11.23 -1.37 -18.97
CA GLY A 91 -11.93 -2.58 -18.55
C GLY A 91 -13.44 -2.59 -18.84
N ILE A 92 -14.08 -1.43 -19.03
CA ILE A 92 -15.52 -1.36 -19.31
C ILE A 92 -15.94 -2.06 -20.61
N LEU A 93 -15.03 -2.23 -21.57
CA LEU A 93 -15.27 -2.99 -22.80
C LEU A 93 -15.02 -4.50 -22.66
N MET A 94 -14.58 -4.98 -21.48
CA MET A 94 -14.36 -6.40 -21.26
C MET A 94 -15.56 -7.07 -20.59
N THR A 95 -16.30 -7.86 -21.39
CA THR A 95 -17.37 -8.73 -20.91
C THR A 95 -16.88 -10.17 -20.75
N GLY A 96 -16.98 -10.71 -19.53
CA GLY A 96 -16.98 -12.17 -19.27
C GLY A 96 -15.62 -12.86 -19.03
N LYS A 97 -14.47 -12.21 -19.30
CA LYS A 97 -13.14 -12.78 -18.99
C LYS A 97 -12.43 -11.99 -17.89
N ARG A 98 -11.90 -12.70 -16.88
CA ARG A 98 -11.03 -12.11 -15.86
C ARG A 98 -9.73 -11.63 -16.52
N PRO A 99 -9.37 -10.34 -16.39
CA PRO A 99 -8.12 -9.81 -16.91
C PRO A 99 -6.92 -10.55 -16.33
N SER A 100 -5.97 -10.96 -17.16
CA SER A 100 -4.68 -11.44 -16.66
C SER A 100 -3.85 -10.27 -16.12
N PHE A 101 -2.95 -10.52 -15.15
CA PHE A 101 -2.03 -9.51 -14.62
C PHE A 101 -1.23 -8.80 -15.73
N LYS A 102 -0.88 -9.54 -16.80
CA LYS A 102 -0.20 -8.99 -17.99
C LYS A 102 -1.07 -8.01 -18.76
N GLU A 103 -2.38 -8.25 -18.85
CA GLU A 103 -3.33 -7.37 -19.53
C GLU A 103 -3.58 -6.09 -18.73
N ILE A 104 -3.70 -6.21 -17.41
CA ILE A 104 -3.82 -5.07 -16.49
C ILE A 104 -2.60 -4.13 -16.65
N VAL A 105 -1.38 -4.69 -16.62
CA VAL A 105 -0.15 -3.90 -16.82
C VAL A 105 -0.12 -3.26 -18.21
N ARG A 106 -0.58 -3.97 -19.26
CA ARG A 106 -0.68 -3.41 -20.61
C ARG A 106 -1.64 -2.22 -20.65
N TRP A 107 -2.80 -2.29 -20.00
CA TRP A 107 -3.78 -1.19 -19.96
C TRP A 107 -3.28 0.02 -19.18
N VAL A 108 -2.55 -0.22 -18.09
CA VAL A 108 -1.88 0.86 -17.36
C VAL A 108 -0.85 1.58 -18.24
N ARG A 109 -0.22 0.90 -19.21
CA ARG A 109 0.74 1.52 -20.15
C ARG A 109 0.14 2.05 -21.46
N ALA A 110 -1.00 1.51 -21.90
CA ALA A 110 -1.60 1.82 -23.20
C ALA A 110 -2.61 3.00 -23.16
N GLY A 111 -3.09 3.38 -21.97
CA GLY A 111 -3.78 4.66 -21.78
C GLY A 111 -2.81 5.80 -21.54
#